data_AF-A0A941IXS4-F1
#
_entry.id   AF-A0A941IXS4-F1
#
_cell.length_a   1.000
_cell.length_b   1.000
_cell.length_c   1.000
_cell.angle_alpha   90.00
_cell.angle_beta   90.00
_cell.angle_gamma   90.00
#
_symmetry.space_group_name_H-M   'P 1'
#
loop_
_entity.id
_entity.type
_entity.pdbx_description
1 polymer ?
#
loop_
_entity_poly.entity_id
_entity_poly.type
_entity_poly.pdbx_seq_one_letter_code
_entity_poly.pdbx_strand_id
1 'polypeptide(L)'
;MKCISTLVLIFCFGLAGNLSAQSKTETLTEFLDGIISFENATINEGTPIADIKMLAAEQTALTKDLTKESVKEILETAKDYHFCVITVGVHTIARITDLEYTQMSGSWATAMPMGEGYVQKSGLTLKNDYLNNIIGIPNSQERKVYFFNKK
;
A
#
# COMPACT_ATOMS: atom_id res chain seq x y z
N MET A 1 59.76 -36.53 -10.37
CA MET A 1 59.18 -35.57 -9.41
C MET A 1 57.67 -35.75 -9.42
N LYS A 2 57.08 -36.16 -8.29
CA LYS A 2 55.65 -36.45 -8.17
C LYS A 2 54.94 -35.18 -7.67
N CYS A 3 54.04 -34.62 -8.48
CA CYS A 3 53.12 -33.57 -8.04
C CYS A 3 52.07 -34.19 -7.12
N ILE A 4 52.10 -33.82 -5.84
CA ILE A 4 51.07 -34.14 -4.86
C ILE A 4 49.95 -33.13 -5.07
N SER A 5 48.80 -33.61 -5.56
CA SER A 5 47.57 -32.84 -5.69
C SER A 5 46.84 -32.84 -4.35
N THR A 6 46.82 -31.70 -3.65
CA THR A 6 46.06 -31.53 -2.41
C THR A 6 44.66 -31.02 -2.76
N LEU A 7 43.67 -31.92 -2.68
CA LEU A 7 42.26 -31.61 -2.81
C LEU A 7 41.79 -30.90 -1.54
N VAL A 8 41.56 -29.58 -1.61
CA VAL A 8 40.95 -28.80 -0.53
C VAL A 8 39.43 -28.88 -0.68
N LEU A 9 38.80 -29.68 0.18
CA LEU A 9 37.35 -29.76 0.32
C LEU A 9 36.87 -28.53 1.11
N ILE A 10 36.40 -27.50 0.41
CA ILE A 10 35.79 -26.32 1.06
C ILE A 10 34.36 -26.69 1.48
N PHE A 11 34.21 -26.94 2.77
CA PHE A 11 32.94 -27.15 3.44
C PHE A 11 32.28 -25.78 3.66
N CYS A 12 31.45 -25.33 2.72
CA CYS A 12 30.64 -24.13 2.87
C CYS A 12 29.49 -24.37 3.89
N PHE A 13 29.81 -24.35 5.18
CA PHE A 13 28.83 -24.03 6.21
C PHE A 13 28.75 -22.50 6.31
N GLY A 14 27.85 -21.92 5.51
CA GLY A 14 27.59 -20.48 5.48
C GLY A 14 26.13 -20.19 5.76
N LEU A 15 25.81 -20.08 7.06
CA LEU A 15 24.73 -19.27 7.64
C LEU A 15 23.40 -19.23 6.86
N ALA A 16 22.51 -20.18 7.18
CA ALA A 16 21.08 -19.93 7.04
C ALA A 16 20.69 -18.83 8.05
N GLY A 17 20.80 -17.57 7.63
CA GLY A 17 20.21 -16.47 8.37
C GLY A 17 18.71 -16.69 8.45
N ASN A 18 18.17 -16.72 9.67
CA ASN A 18 16.72 -16.68 9.88
C ASN A 18 16.22 -15.33 9.36
N LEU A 19 15.75 -15.29 8.10
CA LEU A 19 14.83 -14.25 7.65
C LEU A 19 13.54 -14.45 8.44
N SER A 20 13.35 -13.72 9.55
CA SER A 20 12.05 -13.66 10.20
C SER A 20 11.06 -13.03 9.22
N ALA A 21 9.95 -13.72 8.94
CA ALA A 21 8.88 -13.13 8.15
C ALA A 21 8.33 -11.90 8.89
N GLN A 22 8.43 -10.72 8.27
CA GLN A 22 7.87 -9.47 8.78
C GLN A 22 6.35 -9.62 8.96
N SER A 23 5.80 -9.06 10.04
CA SER A 23 4.35 -9.09 10.26
C SER A 23 3.62 -8.17 9.27
N LYS A 24 2.32 -8.42 9.05
CA LYS A 24 1.48 -7.55 8.23
C LYS A 24 1.39 -6.15 8.82
N THR A 25 1.25 -6.06 10.14
CA THR A 25 1.22 -4.79 10.86
C THR A 25 2.50 -4.01 10.62
N GLU A 26 3.66 -4.62 10.84
CA GLU A 26 4.96 -3.97 10.64
C GLU A 26 5.16 -3.51 9.18
N THR A 27 4.78 -4.35 8.22
CA THR A 27 4.83 -4.01 6.78
C THR A 27 3.96 -2.79 6.46
N LEU A 28 2.75 -2.71 7.03
CA LEU A 28 1.82 -1.61 6.77
C LEU A 28 2.19 -0.33 7.53
N THR A 29 2.77 -0.46 8.72
CA THR A 29 3.33 0.66 9.48
C THR A 29 4.46 1.32 8.70
N GLU A 30 5.40 0.52 8.18
CA GLU A 30 6.49 1.02 7.34
C GLU A 30 5.96 1.65 6.04
N PHE A 31 4.96 1.03 5.41
CA PHE A 31 4.34 1.56 4.19
C PHE A 31 3.70 2.94 4.38
N LEU A 32 3.19 3.23 5.58
CA LEU A 32 2.46 4.46 5.91
C LEU A 32 3.27 5.41 6.79
N ASP A 33 4.57 5.15 6.94
CA ASP A 33 5.48 5.99 7.70
C ASP A 33 5.47 7.44 7.17
N GLY A 34 5.46 8.39 8.09
CA GLY A 34 5.31 9.82 7.80
C GLY A 34 3.93 10.26 7.27
N ILE A 35 2.97 9.34 7.12
CA ILE A 35 1.59 9.64 6.68
C ILE A 35 0.59 9.44 7.82
N ILE A 36 0.64 8.29 8.49
CA ILE A 36 -0.24 7.95 9.62
C ILE A 36 0.62 7.63 10.83
N SER A 37 0.28 8.23 11.98
CA SER A 37 0.90 7.88 13.26
C SER A 37 0.24 6.65 13.86
N PHE A 38 1.07 5.70 14.30
CA PHE A 38 0.66 4.46 14.96
C PHE A 38 0.92 4.50 16.47
N GLU A 39 1.30 5.66 17.02
CA GLU A 39 1.60 5.80 18.45
C GLU A 39 0.40 5.39 19.31
N ASN A 40 0.64 4.46 20.23
CA ASN A 40 -0.38 3.90 21.14
C ASN A 40 -1.53 3.14 20.45
N ALA A 41 -1.44 2.87 19.14
CA ALA A 41 -2.43 2.07 18.44
C ALA A 41 -2.19 0.57 18.66
N THR A 42 -3.26 -0.18 18.94
CA THR A 42 -3.23 -1.64 18.92
C THR A 42 -3.82 -2.10 17.59
N ILE A 43 -3.00 -2.74 16.74
CA ILE A 43 -3.41 -3.22 15.43
C ILE A 43 -3.62 -4.74 15.49
N ASN A 44 -4.78 -5.19 15.03
CA ASN A 44 -5.10 -6.61 14.91
C ASN A 44 -4.44 -7.19 13.65
N GLU A 45 -3.45 -8.05 13.84
CA GLU A 45 -2.71 -8.73 12.76
C GLU A 45 -3.59 -9.57 11.81
N GLY A 46 -4.76 -10.00 12.27
CA GLY A 46 -5.75 -10.68 11.42
C GLY A 46 -6.41 -9.74 10.40
N THR A 47 -6.60 -8.47 10.76
CA THR A 47 -7.33 -7.45 9.99
C THR A 47 -6.69 -6.06 10.10
N PRO A 48 -5.38 -5.89 9.87
CA PRO A 48 -4.69 -4.63 10.19
C PRO A 48 -5.20 -3.45 9.36
N ILE A 49 -5.60 -3.68 8.11
CA ILE A 49 -6.18 -2.64 7.25
C ILE A 49 -7.49 -2.07 7.84
N ALA A 50 -8.26 -2.86 8.58
CA ALA A 50 -9.48 -2.37 9.23
C ALA A 50 -9.15 -1.33 10.31
N ASP A 51 -8.14 -1.59 11.14
CA ASP A 51 -7.73 -0.70 12.22
C ASP A 51 -7.02 0.53 11.68
N ILE A 52 -6.15 0.35 10.67
CA ILE A 52 -5.48 1.45 9.98
C ILE A 52 -6.49 2.38 9.29
N LYS A 53 -7.58 1.83 8.75
CA LYS A 53 -8.67 2.65 8.19
C LYS A 53 -9.25 3.61 9.23
N MET A 54 -9.40 3.16 10.48
CA MET A 54 -9.89 4.00 11.57
C MET A 54 -8.87 5.10 11.91
N LEU A 55 -7.59 4.75 12.05
CA LEU A 55 -6.52 5.73 12.28
C LEU A 55 -6.43 6.78 11.17
N ALA A 56 -6.54 6.34 9.90
CA ALA A 56 -6.55 7.24 8.76
C ALA A 56 -7.71 8.24 8.83
N ALA A 57 -8.91 7.77 9.20
CA ALA A 57 -10.08 8.62 9.33
C ALA A 57 -9.96 9.65 10.47
N GLU A 58 -9.27 9.31 11.55
CA GLU A 58 -9.05 10.20 12.70
C GLU A 58 -7.98 11.27 12.43
N GLN A 59 -6.97 10.95 11.63
CA GLN A 59 -5.77 11.79 11.46
C GLN A 59 -5.76 12.59 10.15
N THR A 60 -6.63 12.25 9.21
CA THR A 60 -6.72 12.92 7.91
C THR A 60 -7.25 14.35 8.02
N ALA A 61 -6.81 15.24 7.12
CA ALA A 61 -7.39 16.58 6.99
C ALA A 61 -8.76 16.55 6.30
N LEU A 62 -8.97 15.56 5.43
CA LEU A 62 -10.19 15.42 4.64
C LEU A 62 -10.44 13.94 4.32
N THR A 63 -11.71 13.52 4.38
CA THR A 63 -12.14 12.22 3.88
C THR A 63 -13.17 12.41 2.79
N LYS A 64 -13.04 11.64 1.69
CA LYS A 64 -14.05 11.58 0.62
C LYS A 64 -14.40 10.14 0.26
N ASP A 65 -15.62 9.95 -0.22
CA ASP A 65 -16.09 8.66 -0.73
C ASP A 65 -15.67 8.53 -2.19
N LEU A 66 -14.95 7.45 -2.51
CA LEU A 66 -14.44 7.20 -3.84
C LEU A 66 -15.45 6.40 -4.65
N THR A 67 -16.17 7.08 -5.52
CA THR A 67 -17.14 6.50 -6.45
C THR A 67 -16.75 6.86 -7.88
N LYS A 68 -17.46 6.29 -8.86
CA LYS A 68 -17.26 6.63 -10.27
C LYS A 68 -17.55 8.11 -10.54
N GLU A 69 -18.48 8.68 -9.79
CA GLU A 69 -18.94 10.06 -9.92
C GLU A 69 -17.96 11.05 -9.27
N SER A 70 -17.35 10.66 -8.13
CA SER A 70 -16.46 11.55 -7.37
C SER A 70 -14.98 11.43 -7.73
N VAL A 71 -14.54 10.35 -8.39
CA VAL A 71 -13.11 10.08 -8.64
C VAL A 71 -12.38 11.23 -9.33
N LYS A 72 -13.00 11.88 -10.32
CA LYS A 72 -12.36 12.99 -11.05
C LYS A 72 -12.08 14.17 -10.13
N GLU A 73 -13.07 14.57 -9.32
CA GLU A 73 -12.92 15.65 -8.36
C GLU A 73 -11.91 15.30 -7.24
N ILE A 74 -11.91 14.04 -6.80
CA ILE A 74 -10.94 13.51 -5.82
C ILE A 74 -9.52 13.61 -6.36
N LEU A 75 -9.28 13.24 -7.62
CA LEU A 75 -7.96 13.33 -8.24
C LEU A 75 -7.49 14.78 -8.41
N GLU A 76 -8.41 15.71 -8.71
CA GLU A 76 -8.07 17.14 -8.69
C GLU A 76 -7.76 17.62 -7.26
N THR A 77 -8.56 17.21 -6.27
CA THR A 77 -8.31 17.53 -4.85
C THR A 77 -6.94 17.00 -4.40
N ALA A 78 -6.53 15.82 -4.88
CA ALA A 78 -5.27 15.19 -4.51
C ALA A 78 -4.04 16.03 -4.87
N LYS A 79 -4.14 16.91 -5.86
CA LYS A 79 -3.04 17.81 -6.26
C LYS A 79 -2.67 18.79 -5.14
N ASP A 80 -3.60 19.12 -4.26
CA ASP A 80 -3.40 20.06 -3.14
C ASP A 80 -2.84 19.41 -1.87
N TYR A 81 -2.55 18.10 -1.89
CA TYR A 81 -2.06 17.35 -0.73
C TYR A 81 -0.78 16.59 -1.06
N HIS A 82 0.08 16.39 -0.06
CA HIS A 82 1.30 15.62 -0.20
C HIS A 82 1.01 14.11 -0.29
N PHE A 83 0.02 13.62 0.48
CA PHE A 83 -0.31 12.20 0.51
C PHE A 83 -1.81 11.98 0.38
N CYS A 84 -2.16 10.97 -0.42
CA CYS A 84 -3.53 10.51 -0.60
C CYS A 84 -3.56 9.00 -0.39
N VAL A 85 -4.18 8.55 0.70
CA VAL A 85 -4.35 7.13 1.03
C VAL A 85 -5.77 6.70 0.71
N ILE A 86 -5.92 5.51 0.13
CA ILE A 86 -7.19 4.97 -0.33
C ILE A 86 -7.38 3.59 0.30
N THR A 87 -8.53 3.36 0.91
CA THR A 87 -8.91 2.04 1.40
C THR A 87 -10.10 1.49 0.62
N VAL A 88 -10.11 0.17 0.38
CA VAL A 88 -11.24 -0.55 -0.21
C VAL A 88 -11.72 -1.61 0.77
N GLY A 89 -12.92 -1.41 1.33
CA GLY A 89 -13.43 -2.20 2.45
C GLY A 89 -12.40 -2.28 3.60
N VAL A 90 -12.01 -3.50 3.95
CA VAL A 90 -11.01 -3.80 4.99
C VAL A 90 -9.82 -4.61 4.45
N HIS A 91 -9.68 -4.68 3.12
CA HIS A 91 -8.74 -5.60 2.47
C HIS A 91 -7.74 -4.94 1.55
N THR A 92 -7.93 -3.69 1.16
CA THR A 92 -6.96 -2.98 0.32
C THR A 92 -6.64 -1.63 0.94
N ILE A 93 -5.37 -1.28 0.93
CA ILE A 93 -4.88 0.06 1.21
C ILE A 93 -3.88 0.45 0.13
N ALA A 94 -3.98 1.66 -0.41
CA ALA A 94 -3.12 2.17 -1.46
C ALA A 94 -2.80 3.64 -1.23
N ARG A 95 -1.73 4.13 -1.85
CA ARG A 95 -1.42 5.56 -1.95
C ARG A 95 -1.13 5.95 -3.39
N ILE A 96 -1.53 7.16 -3.77
CA ILE A 96 -1.16 7.74 -5.07
C ILE A 96 0.33 8.12 -5.02
N THR A 97 1.08 7.73 -6.05
CA THR A 97 2.52 8.00 -6.14
C THR A 97 2.86 9.02 -7.23
N ASP A 98 2.08 9.06 -8.32
CA ASP A 98 2.29 9.99 -9.42
C ASP A 98 0.94 10.36 -10.07
N LEU A 99 0.52 11.62 -9.91
CA LEU A 99 -0.73 12.15 -10.46
C LEU A 99 -0.66 12.45 -11.96
N GLU A 100 0.55 12.59 -12.51
CA GLU A 100 0.77 12.96 -13.91
C GLU A 100 0.92 11.71 -14.79
N TYR A 101 1.49 10.64 -14.25
CA TYR A 101 1.59 9.37 -14.95
C TYR A 101 0.30 8.56 -14.82
N THR A 102 -0.55 8.65 -15.84
CA THR A 102 -1.94 8.18 -15.81
C THR A 102 -2.30 7.25 -16.97
N GLN A 103 -3.31 6.40 -16.76
CA GLN A 103 -3.95 5.59 -17.80
C GLN A 103 -5.47 5.76 -17.77
N MET A 104 -6.08 5.89 -18.95
CA MET A 104 -7.55 5.90 -19.07
C MET A 104 -8.16 4.59 -18.60
N SER A 105 -9.10 4.68 -17.65
CA SER A 105 -9.88 3.54 -17.17
C SER A 105 -11.32 3.63 -17.66
N GLY A 106 -11.77 2.63 -18.42
CA GLY A 106 -13.16 2.56 -18.87
C GLY A 106 -14.16 2.38 -17.71
N SER A 107 -13.79 1.64 -16.67
CA SER A 107 -14.66 1.40 -15.51
C SER A 107 -14.86 2.67 -14.67
N TRP A 108 -13.78 3.42 -14.43
CA TRP A 108 -13.81 4.67 -13.66
C TRP A 108 -14.15 5.90 -14.50
N ALA A 109 -14.18 5.78 -15.84
CA ALA A 109 -14.44 6.86 -16.79
C ALA A 109 -13.53 8.09 -16.63
N THR A 110 -12.29 7.88 -16.16
CA THR A 110 -11.27 8.93 -16.00
C THR A 110 -9.87 8.35 -16.19
N ALA A 111 -8.88 9.23 -16.36
CA ALA A 111 -7.47 8.88 -16.25
C ALA A 111 -7.15 8.58 -14.78
N MET A 112 -6.62 7.39 -14.52
CA MET A 112 -6.26 6.92 -13.19
C MET A 112 -4.74 7.02 -13.03
N PRO A 113 -4.26 7.63 -11.93
CA PRO A 113 -2.84 7.80 -11.68
C PRO A 113 -2.15 6.49 -11.30
N MET A 114 -0.83 6.50 -11.28
CA MET A 114 -0.05 5.46 -10.63
C MET A 114 -0.24 5.50 -9.11
N GLY A 115 -0.22 4.32 -8.52
CA GLY A 115 -0.15 4.17 -7.09
C GLY A 115 0.55 2.89 -6.72
N GLU A 116 0.69 2.72 -5.42
CA GLU A 116 1.12 1.46 -4.83
C GLU A 116 0.27 1.14 -3.62
N GLY A 117 0.19 -0.13 -3.26
CA GLY A 117 -0.65 -0.55 -2.16
C GLY A 117 -0.58 -2.03 -1.87
N TYR A 118 -1.22 -2.42 -0.77
CA TYR A 118 -1.31 -3.79 -0.33
C TYR A 118 -2.75 -4.30 -0.43
N VAL A 119 -2.88 -5.53 -0.93
CA VAL A 119 -4.15 -6.27 -0.94
C VAL A 119 -4.01 -7.47 0.01
N GLN A 120 -4.86 -7.51 1.01
CA GLN A 120 -4.95 -8.53 2.05
C GLN A 120 -6.00 -9.59 1.67
N LYS A 121 -5.54 -10.71 1.10
CA LYS A 121 -6.34 -11.93 0.90
C LYS A 121 -5.89 -13.02 1.88
N SER A 122 -4.97 -13.88 1.46
CA SER A 122 -4.29 -14.86 2.33
C SER A 122 -3.04 -14.30 3.01
N GLY A 123 -2.56 -13.15 2.54
CA GLY A 123 -1.40 -12.40 3.04
C GLY A 123 -1.42 -10.99 2.46
N LEU A 124 -0.40 -10.18 2.73
CA LEU A 124 -0.22 -8.88 2.09
C LEU A 124 0.51 -9.04 0.76
N THR A 125 -0.13 -8.63 -0.32
CA THR A 125 0.50 -8.57 -1.64
C THR A 125 0.73 -7.11 -2.02
N LEU A 126 1.99 -6.70 -2.17
CA LEU A 126 2.34 -5.40 -2.72
C LEU A 126 1.92 -5.34 -4.20
N LYS A 127 1.35 -4.21 -4.59
CA LYS A 127 0.98 -3.84 -5.95
C LYS A 127 1.54 -2.45 -6.23
N ASN A 128 2.13 -2.28 -7.41
CA ASN A 128 2.54 -0.99 -7.94
C ASN A 128 2.09 -0.96 -9.41
N ASP A 129 1.05 -0.16 -9.67
CA ASP A 129 0.31 -0.17 -10.93
C ASP A 129 -0.60 1.08 -10.98
N TYR A 130 -1.31 1.27 -12.10
CA TYR A 130 -2.39 2.24 -12.16
C TYR A 130 -3.43 1.92 -11.10
N LEU A 131 -3.88 2.97 -10.41
CA LEU A 131 -4.63 2.86 -9.17
C LEU A 131 -5.89 1.99 -9.32
N ASN A 132 -6.58 2.03 -10.46
CA ASN A 132 -7.75 1.17 -10.74
C ASN A 132 -7.45 -0.34 -10.70
N ASN A 133 -6.22 -0.76 -10.99
CA ASN A 133 -5.80 -2.16 -10.90
C ASN A 133 -5.56 -2.59 -9.43
N ILE A 134 -5.35 -1.63 -8.54
CA ILE A 134 -5.18 -1.85 -7.09
C ILE A 134 -6.53 -1.80 -6.37
N ILE A 135 -7.34 -0.77 -6.66
CA ILE A 135 -8.62 -0.50 -5.95
C ILE A 135 -9.84 -1.18 -6.59
N GLY A 136 -9.64 -1.86 -7.72
CA GLY A 136 -10.67 -2.55 -8.48
C GLY A 136 -11.62 -1.61 -9.24
N ILE A 137 -12.79 -2.11 -9.61
CA ILE A 137 -13.82 -1.36 -10.34
C ILE A 137 -14.83 -0.69 -9.38
N PRO A 138 -15.47 0.43 -9.77
CA PRO A 138 -16.55 1.00 -8.99
C PRO A 138 -17.71 0.00 -8.82
N ASN A 139 -18.13 -0.22 -7.59
CA ASN A 139 -19.25 -1.10 -7.22
C ASN A 139 -19.79 -0.70 -5.84
N SER A 140 -20.64 -1.54 -5.22
CA SER A 140 -21.20 -1.30 -3.88
C SER A 140 -20.19 -1.39 -2.73
N GLN A 141 -18.93 -1.75 -2.99
CA GLN A 141 -17.91 -1.82 -1.95
C GLN A 141 -17.48 -0.41 -1.54
N GLU A 142 -17.43 -0.18 -0.23
CA GLU A 142 -16.95 1.09 0.33
C GLU A 142 -15.50 1.36 -0.10
N ARG A 143 -15.26 2.57 -0.59
CA ARG A 143 -13.94 3.11 -0.86
C ARG A 143 -13.84 4.50 -0.28
N LYS A 144 -12.82 4.75 0.50
CA LYS A 144 -12.56 6.06 1.13
C LYS A 144 -11.19 6.56 0.69
N VAL A 145 -11.08 7.87 0.50
CA VAL A 145 -9.82 8.58 0.28
C VAL A 145 -9.56 9.50 1.44
N TYR A 146 -8.35 9.44 1.97
CA TYR A 146 -7.84 10.21 3.08
C TYR A 146 -6.71 11.11 2.57
N PHE A 147 -6.84 12.41 2.78
CA PHE A 147 -5.89 13.42 2.32
C PHE A 147 -5.08 13.95 3.50
N PHE A 148 -3.75 13.81 3.42
CA PHE A 148 -2.83 14.23 4.47
C PHE A 148 -1.90 15.31 3.97
N ASN A 149 -1.56 16.23 4.87
CA ASN A 149 -0.57 17.28 4.68
C ASN A 149 -0.90 18.15 3.44
N LYS A 150 -1.75 19.16 3.64
CA LYS A 150 -2.07 20.13 2.59
C LYS A 150 -0.80 20.89 2.16
N LYS A 151 -0.62 21.09 0.86
CA LYS A 151 0.49 21.84 0.26
C LYS A 151 0.36 23.35 0.44
#